data_AF-A0A7W8NE64-F1
#
_entry.id   AF-A0A7W8NE64-F1
#
_cell.length_a   1.000
_cell.length_b   1.000
_cell.length_c   1.000
_cell.angle_alpha   90.00
_cell.angle_beta   90.00
_cell.angle_gamma   90.00
#
_symmetry.space_group_name_H-M   'P 1'
#
loop_
_entity.id
_entity.type
_entity.pdbx_description
1 polymer ?
#
loop_
_entity_poly.entity_id
_entity_poly.type
_entity_poly.pdbx_seq_one_letter_code
_entity_poly.pdbx_strand_id
1 'polypeptide(L)'
;MKKIALLSVTATLILSACGGGTPPPIADDNHPDARAYAVTGNALYSIVLIGNGQDEKKFDLNLSGSLTDVALAGTELYGLTSSSLVRISLTDGAVSTVGALGANDNINALAADGAGNLYGASTGGQFYTVNSSTGRATLVGPMGLLSSGDLAFNDAGQLYGTVRPNLATSDSLARIDPTTGKATAIGGTGKTDVFALKFRGSVLYGLTGRGQVLTLNTSTGAATVVRETGLSFTGLQ
;
A
#
# COMPACT_ATOMS: atom_id res chain seq x y z
N MET A 1 24.51 -41.91 -21.67
CA MET A 1 25.46 -41.64 -20.58
C MET A 1 26.25 -40.37 -20.89
N LYS A 2 26.07 -39.30 -20.11
CA LYS A 2 27.13 -38.42 -19.60
C LYS A 2 26.49 -37.43 -18.62
N LYS A 3 26.81 -37.62 -17.33
CA LYS A 3 26.60 -36.69 -16.21
C LYS A 3 27.66 -35.60 -16.28
N ILE A 4 27.30 -34.36 -15.99
CA ILE A 4 28.18 -33.28 -15.49
C ILE A 4 27.29 -32.47 -14.52
N ALA A 5 27.27 -32.79 -13.22
CA ALA A 5 28.16 -32.32 -12.15
C ALA A 5 27.89 -30.86 -11.71
N LEU A 6 27.28 -30.73 -10.53
CA LEU A 6 27.15 -29.52 -9.71
C LEU A 6 28.53 -28.93 -9.38
N LEU A 7 28.63 -27.61 -9.36
CA LEU A 7 29.60 -26.89 -8.55
C LEU A 7 28.88 -25.78 -7.74
N SER A 8 29.00 -25.88 -6.43
CA SER A 8 28.56 -24.91 -5.42
C SER A 8 29.52 -23.72 -5.33
N VAL A 9 28.99 -22.51 -5.13
CA VAL A 9 29.66 -21.48 -4.31
C VAL A 9 28.60 -20.72 -3.51
N THR A 10 28.70 -20.80 -2.20
CA THR A 10 28.05 -19.98 -1.18
C THR A 10 28.77 -18.65 -1.03
N ALA A 11 28.02 -17.55 -0.80
CA ALA A 11 28.52 -16.40 -0.04
C ALA A 11 27.35 -15.60 0.54
N THR A 12 27.21 -15.66 1.86
CA THR A 12 26.43 -14.75 2.70
C THR A 12 27.07 -13.35 2.64
N LEU A 13 26.26 -12.30 2.44
CA LEU A 13 26.70 -10.92 2.73
C LEU A 13 25.94 -10.40 3.95
N ILE A 14 26.64 -10.37 5.08
CA ILE A 14 26.32 -9.53 6.25
C ILE A 14 27.11 -8.24 6.04
N LEU A 15 26.46 -7.07 6.12
CA LEU A 15 27.17 -5.83 6.42
C LEU A 15 26.49 -5.08 7.56
N SER A 16 27.26 -4.98 8.64
CA SER A 16 27.09 -4.11 9.80
C SER A 16 27.47 -2.67 9.45
N ALA A 17 26.77 -1.70 10.03
CA ALA A 17 27.11 -0.28 9.94
C ALA A 17 28.45 0.04 10.62
N CYS A 18 29.23 0.96 10.01
CA CYS A 18 30.17 1.86 10.69
C CYS A 18 30.56 3.05 9.79
N GLY A 19 30.24 4.27 10.25
CA GLY A 19 31.07 5.49 10.22
C GLY A 19 31.64 6.09 8.93
N GLY A 20 31.10 7.26 8.55
CA GLY A 20 31.87 8.51 8.37
C GLY A 20 32.70 8.72 7.09
N GLY A 21 32.23 9.60 6.22
CA GLY A 21 33.01 10.26 5.15
C GLY A 21 32.21 10.37 3.86
N THR A 22 31.94 11.57 3.38
CA THR A 22 31.23 11.83 2.11
C THR A 22 32.17 11.74 0.89
N PRO A 23 31.79 10.98 -0.16
CA PRO A 23 32.22 11.23 -1.54
C PRO A 23 31.01 11.61 -2.43
N PRO A 24 31.24 12.17 -3.64
CA PRO A 24 30.20 12.81 -4.48
C PRO A 24 29.21 11.78 -5.05
N PRO A 25 27.97 12.14 -5.43
CA PRO A 25 27.07 11.18 -6.05
C PRO A 25 27.49 10.99 -7.52
N ILE A 26 28.47 10.13 -7.74
CA ILE A 26 28.51 9.27 -8.92
C ILE A 26 27.40 8.25 -8.71
N ALA A 27 26.54 8.08 -9.72
CA ALA A 27 25.43 7.13 -9.71
C ALA A 27 25.93 5.72 -9.35
N ASP A 28 25.63 5.28 -8.14
CA ASP A 28 25.72 3.89 -7.69
C ASP A 28 24.34 3.26 -7.89
N ASP A 29 24.31 2.20 -8.69
CA ASP A 29 23.15 1.38 -9.03
C ASP A 29 22.75 0.40 -7.91
N ASN A 30 23.32 0.54 -6.70
CA ASN A 30 22.97 -0.24 -5.51
C ASN A 30 22.13 0.50 -4.47
N HIS A 31 21.33 1.49 -4.85
CA HIS A 31 20.21 1.85 -3.99
C HIS A 31 19.22 0.68 -3.98
N PRO A 32 18.96 0.00 -2.84
CA PRO A 32 17.89 -0.99 -2.81
C PRO A 32 16.61 -0.25 -3.22
N ASP A 33 15.99 -0.73 -4.31
CA ASP A 33 14.75 -0.16 -4.82
C ASP A 33 13.79 0.03 -3.65
N ALA A 34 13.22 1.22 -3.49
CA ALA A 34 12.08 1.30 -2.59
C ALA A 34 10.91 0.64 -3.28
N ARG A 35 10.39 -0.40 -2.65
CA ARG A 35 9.30 -1.19 -3.20
C ARG A 35 8.05 -1.08 -2.35
N ALA A 36 6.90 -1.12 -2.99
CA ALA A 36 5.59 -1.30 -2.36
C ALA A 36 4.98 -2.62 -2.84
N TYR A 37 4.12 -3.21 -2.02
CA TYR A 37 3.24 -4.26 -2.49
C TYR A 37 1.98 -3.61 -3.05
N ALA A 38 1.53 -4.08 -4.21
CA ALA A 38 0.28 -3.67 -4.81
C ALA A 38 -0.42 -4.90 -5.36
N VAL A 39 -1.74 -4.84 -5.42
CA VAL A 39 -2.57 -5.90 -5.98
C VAL A 39 -3.31 -5.39 -7.21
N THR A 40 -3.40 -6.22 -8.23
CA THR A 40 -4.26 -5.97 -9.39
C THR A 40 -4.74 -7.31 -9.93
N GLY A 41 -6.05 -7.42 -10.18
CA GLY A 41 -6.72 -8.71 -10.34
C GLY A 41 -6.43 -9.63 -9.14
N ASN A 42 -6.02 -10.86 -9.42
CA ASN A 42 -5.66 -11.85 -8.41
C ASN A 42 -4.14 -12.06 -8.35
N ALA A 43 -3.34 -11.01 -8.43
CA ALA A 43 -1.89 -11.12 -8.35
C ALA A 43 -1.28 -10.06 -7.43
N LEU A 44 -0.25 -10.47 -6.70
CA LEU A 44 0.58 -9.59 -5.87
C LEU A 44 1.80 -9.14 -6.66
N TYR A 45 2.02 -7.84 -6.71
CA TYR A 45 3.18 -7.21 -7.33
C TYR A 45 4.05 -6.52 -6.29
N SER A 46 5.35 -6.53 -6.54
CA SER A 46 6.31 -5.63 -5.91
C SER A 46 6.62 -4.51 -6.89
N ILE A 47 6.15 -3.30 -6.59
CA ILE A 47 6.28 -2.12 -7.43
C ILE A 47 7.46 -1.27 -6.99
N VAL A 48 8.31 -0.88 -7.92
CA VAL A 48 9.44 0.04 -7.70
C VAL A 48 8.92 1.47 -7.64
N LEU A 49 9.00 2.06 -6.46
CA LEU A 49 8.66 3.46 -6.20
C LEU A 49 9.77 4.41 -6.68
N ILE A 50 11.02 3.98 -6.49
CA ILE A 50 12.23 4.67 -6.95
C ILE A 50 13.39 3.68 -6.99
N GLY A 51 14.24 3.81 -8.00
CA GLY A 51 15.33 2.90 -8.30
C GLY A 51 15.32 2.50 -9.77
N ASN A 52 16.22 1.59 -10.14
CA ASN A 52 16.41 1.13 -11.52
C ASN A 52 15.86 -0.28 -11.75
N GLY A 53 15.39 -0.96 -10.69
CA GLY A 53 14.77 -2.26 -10.83
C GLY A 53 13.45 -2.22 -11.58
N GLN A 54 12.93 -3.41 -11.85
CA GLN A 54 11.65 -3.59 -12.54
C GLN A 54 10.55 -3.97 -11.55
N ASP A 55 9.31 -3.62 -11.91
CA ASP A 55 8.13 -4.12 -11.22
C ASP A 55 8.03 -5.63 -11.40
N GLU A 56 7.75 -6.35 -10.32
CA GLU A 56 7.80 -7.82 -10.29
C GLU A 56 6.47 -8.38 -9.85
N LYS A 57 5.86 -9.26 -10.68
CA LYS A 57 4.80 -10.14 -10.20
C LYS A 57 5.40 -11.16 -9.24
N LYS A 58 4.97 -11.14 -7.98
CA LYS A 58 5.46 -12.07 -6.95
C LYS A 58 4.68 -13.36 -6.96
N PHE A 59 3.36 -13.27 -6.94
CA PHE A 59 2.47 -14.43 -6.86
C PHE A 59 1.19 -14.19 -7.64
N ASP A 60 0.67 -15.27 -8.23
CA ASP A 60 -0.75 -15.38 -8.54
C ASP A 60 -1.46 -15.87 -7.27
N LEU A 61 -2.48 -15.15 -6.84
CA LEU A 61 -3.21 -15.36 -5.60
C LEU A 61 -4.47 -16.21 -5.88
N ASN A 62 -4.61 -17.30 -5.15
CA ASN A 62 -5.77 -18.19 -5.26
C ASN A 62 -6.86 -17.76 -4.27
N LEU A 63 -7.73 -16.84 -4.69
CA LEU A 63 -8.91 -16.41 -3.94
C LEU A 63 -10.17 -16.36 -4.81
N SER A 64 -11.34 -16.59 -4.19
CA SER A 64 -12.63 -16.33 -4.82
C SER A 64 -12.96 -14.84 -4.69
N GLY A 65 -12.96 -14.14 -5.82
CA GLY A 65 -13.11 -12.67 -5.85
C GLY A 65 -11.77 -11.95 -6.02
N SER A 66 -11.77 -10.65 -5.79
CA SER A 66 -10.60 -9.77 -5.94
C SER A 66 -10.25 -9.10 -4.62
N LEU A 67 -8.97 -8.74 -4.49
CA LEU A 67 -8.54 -7.90 -3.39
C LEU A 67 -8.85 -6.44 -3.71
N THR A 68 -9.26 -5.73 -2.68
CA THR A 68 -9.62 -4.32 -2.76
C THR A 68 -8.45 -3.45 -2.35
N ASP A 69 -7.70 -3.91 -1.35
CA ASP A 69 -6.47 -3.30 -0.88
C ASP A 69 -5.62 -4.29 -0.06
N VAL A 70 -4.36 -3.93 0.21
CA VAL A 70 -3.42 -4.69 1.05
C VAL A 70 -2.63 -3.79 1.99
N ALA A 71 -2.37 -4.29 3.20
CA ALA A 71 -1.56 -3.59 4.20
C ALA A 71 -0.49 -4.51 4.80
N LEU A 72 0.73 -4.00 4.94
CA LEU A 72 1.81 -4.68 5.63
C LEU A 72 1.84 -4.26 7.11
N ALA A 73 1.51 -5.17 8.02
CA ALA A 73 1.60 -4.98 9.46
C ALA A 73 2.80 -5.77 10.02
N GLY A 74 3.92 -5.08 10.25
CA GLY A 74 5.18 -5.74 10.59
C GLY A 74 5.68 -6.61 9.43
N THR A 75 5.70 -7.93 9.61
CA THR A 75 6.06 -8.90 8.56
C THR A 75 4.85 -9.52 7.88
N GLU A 76 3.65 -9.15 8.29
CA GLU A 76 2.41 -9.79 7.87
C GLU A 76 1.69 -8.97 6.81
N LEU A 77 1.42 -9.57 5.65
CA LEU A 77 0.63 -8.94 4.60
C LEU A 77 -0.84 -9.34 4.78
N TYR A 78 -1.67 -8.34 5.05
CA TYR A 78 -3.12 -8.47 5.08
C TYR A 78 -3.73 -7.94 3.78
N GLY A 79 -4.84 -8.52 3.37
CA GLY A 79 -5.63 -8.06 2.24
C GLY A 79 -7.10 -7.97 2.58
N LEU A 80 -7.80 -7.04 1.93
CA LEU A 80 -9.25 -6.95 1.98
C LEU A 80 -9.85 -7.60 0.75
N THR A 81 -10.85 -8.46 0.95
CA THR A 81 -11.86 -8.73 -0.08
C THR A 81 -13.07 -7.80 0.15
N SER A 82 -14.11 -7.92 -0.66
CA SER A 82 -15.37 -7.19 -0.44
C SER A 82 -16.05 -7.47 0.90
N SER A 83 -15.69 -8.55 1.60
CA SER A 83 -16.37 -8.96 2.84
C SER A 83 -15.48 -9.54 3.92
N SER A 84 -14.20 -9.79 3.66
CA SER A 84 -13.30 -10.50 4.58
C SER A 84 -11.92 -9.88 4.62
N LEU A 85 -11.28 -10.00 5.79
CA LEU A 85 -9.85 -9.85 5.92
C LEU A 85 -9.18 -11.19 5.61
N VAL A 86 -8.15 -11.16 4.78
CA VAL A 86 -7.29 -12.30 4.48
C VAL A 86 -5.85 -12.00 4.86
N ARG A 87 -5.06 -13.04 5.06
CA ARG A 87 -3.61 -12.99 5.22
C ARG A 87 -2.96 -13.62 4.00
N ILE A 88 -1.91 -12.97 3.50
CA ILE A 88 -1.16 -13.37 2.30
C ILE A 88 0.26 -13.68 2.74
N SER A 89 0.70 -14.92 2.50
CA SER A 89 2.08 -15.32 2.75
C SER A 89 3.03 -14.69 1.74
N LEU A 90 4.03 -13.95 2.22
CA LEU A 90 5.08 -13.38 1.37
C LEU A 90 6.11 -14.40 0.90
N THR A 91 6.04 -15.65 1.36
CA THR A 91 6.97 -16.72 0.98
C THR A 91 6.49 -17.47 -0.26
N ASP A 92 5.20 -17.73 -0.36
CA ASP A 92 4.60 -18.60 -1.39
C ASP A 92 3.28 -18.07 -1.97
N GLY A 93 2.81 -16.90 -1.54
CA GLY A 93 1.56 -16.30 -2.03
C GLY A 93 0.29 -16.97 -1.51
N ALA A 94 0.39 -17.90 -0.56
CA ALA A 94 -0.78 -18.57 0.01
C ALA A 94 -1.71 -17.56 0.69
N VAL A 95 -3.00 -17.61 0.34
CA VAL A 95 -4.04 -16.77 0.92
C VAL A 95 -4.84 -17.58 1.94
N SER A 96 -5.02 -17.04 3.13
CA SER A 96 -5.84 -17.63 4.18
C SER A 96 -6.83 -16.60 4.73
N THR A 97 -8.09 -16.99 4.88
CA THR A 97 -9.10 -16.10 5.46
C THR A 97 -8.86 -15.93 6.95
N VAL A 98 -8.82 -14.68 7.42
CA VAL A 98 -8.75 -14.34 8.85
C VAL A 98 -10.17 -14.29 9.43
N GLY A 99 -11.09 -13.62 8.74
CA GLY A 99 -12.50 -13.59 9.11
C GLY A 99 -13.28 -12.50 8.38
N ALA A 100 -14.60 -12.52 8.58
CA ALA A 100 -15.51 -11.55 7.96
C ALA A 100 -15.33 -10.15 8.58
N LEU A 101 -15.39 -9.12 7.74
CA LEU A 101 -15.32 -7.72 8.16
C LEU A 101 -16.54 -7.34 9.01
N GLY A 102 -17.73 -7.82 8.65
CA GLY A 102 -18.97 -7.50 9.36
C GLY A 102 -19.37 -6.02 9.29
N ALA A 103 -18.81 -5.27 8.35
CA ALA A 103 -19.17 -3.89 8.10
C ALA A 103 -20.41 -3.81 7.19
N ASN A 104 -21.24 -2.78 7.38
CA ASN A 104 -22.42 -2.51 6.55
C ASN A 104 -22.09 -1.72 5.27
N ASP A 105 -20.79 -1.46 5.03
CA ASP A 105 -20.30 -0.67 3.92
C ASP A 105 -19.01 -1.30 3.38
N ASN A 106 -18.69 -1.03 2.12
CA ASN A 106 -17.57 -1.65 1.42
C ASN A 106 -16.25 -1.00 1.82
N ILE A 107 -15.45 -1.69 2.65
CA ILE A 107 -14.12 -1.23 3.04
C ILE A 107 -13.17 -1.43 1.85
N ASN A 108 -12.65 -0.32 1.32
CA ASN A 108 -11.83 -0.29 0.11
C ASN A 108 -10.40 0.17 0.34
N ALA A 109 -10.03 0.50 1.58
CA ALA A 109 -8.69 0.92 1.95
C ALA A 109 -8.29 0.28 3.29
N LEU A 110 -7.02 -0.07 3.44
CA LEU A 110 -6.44 -0.73 4.60
C LEU A 110 -5.02 -0.20 4.85
N ALA A 111 -4.75 0.23 6.07
CA ALA A 111 -3.39 0.56 6.50
C ALA A 111 -3.07 -0.03 7.87
N ALA A 112 -1.79 -0.28 8.11
CA ALA A 112 -1.27 -0.61 9.42
C ALA A 112 -0.51 0.58 10.00
N ASP A 113 -0.67 0.85 11.30
CA ASP A 113 0.23 1.76 12.01
C ASP A 113 1.57 1.07 12.37
N GLY A 114 2.50 1.82 12.94
CA GLY A 114 3.82 1.30 13.35
C GLY A 114 3.78 0.22 14.44
N ALA A 115 2.64 0.05 15.13
CA ALA A 115 2.42 -1.01 16.10
C ALA A 115 1.70 -2.24 15.49
N GLY A 116 1.33 -2.18 14.21
CA GLY A 116 0.63 -3.25 13.51
C GLY A 116 -0.89 -3.25 13.70
N ASN A 117 -1.48 -2.19 14.26
CA ASN A 117 -2.94 -2.07 14.31
C ASN A 117 -3.47 -1.73 12.91
N LEU A 118 -4.53 -2.41 12.49
CA LEU A 118 -5.15 -2.21 11.17
C LEU A 118 -6.30 -1.20 11.24
N TYR A 119 -6.34 -0.34 10.23
CA TYR A 119 -7.37 0.67 10.02
C TYR A 119 -7.90 0.57 8.60
N GLY A 120 -9.18 0.84 8.42
CA GLY A 120 -9.80 0.83 7.10
C GLY A 120 -10.76 1.98 6.87
N ALA A 121 -10.96 2.32 5.61
CA ALA A 121 -11.94 3.29 5.17
C ALA A 121 -12.88 2.65 4.14
N SER A 122 -14.15 3.05 4.16
CA SER A 122 -15.15 2.56 3.21
C SER A 122 -15.50 3.55 2.12
N THR A 123 -16.05 3.03 1.02
CA THR A 123 -16.52 3.83 -0.11
C THR A 123 -17.60 4.83 0.28
N GLY A 124 -18.43 4.53 1.29
CA GLY A 124 -19.42 5.45 1.87
C GLY A 124 -18.85 6.45 2.88
N GLY A 125 -17.54 6.46 3.13
CA GLY A 125 -16.88 7.46 3.97
C GLY A 125 -16.93 7.15 5.47
N GLN A 126 -16.95 5.87 5.85
CA GLN A 126 -16.85 5.42 7.23
C GLN A 126 -15.42 4.94 7.52
N PHE A 127 -14.95 5.21 8.74
CA PHE A 127 -13.61 4.83 9.20
C PHE A 127 -13.69 3.75 10.27
N TYR A 128 -12.79 2.77 10.20
CA TYR A 128 -12.81 1.55 11.00
C TYR A 128 -11.44 1.22 11.59
N THR A 129 -11.45 0.54 12.73
CA THR A 129 -10.36 -0.36 13.12
C THR A 129 -10.70 -1.77 12.65
N VAL A 130 -9.69 -2.57 12.31
CA VAL A 130 -9.88 -3.97 11.88
C VAL A 130 -9.07 -4.88 12.79
N ASN A 131 -9.72 -5.87 13.40
CA ASN A 131 -9.03 -6.80 14.27
C ASN A 131 -8.27 -7.85 13.43
N SER A 132 -6.94 -7.81 13.46
CA SER A 132 -6.05 -8.67 12.66
C SER A 132 -6.10 -10.16 13.00
N SER A 133 -6.72 -10.54 14.13
CA SER A 133 -6.90 -11.94 14.55
C SER A 133 -8.26 -12.54 14.19
N THR A 134 -9.28 -11.70 13.99
CA THR A 134 -10.67 -12.14 13.76
C THR A 134 -11.28 -11.59 12.47
N GLY A 135 -10.60 -10.65 11.80
CA GLY A 135 -11.08 -9.94 10.62
C GLY A 135 -12.16 -8.90 10.89
N ARG A 136 -12.74 -8.84 12.09
CA ARG A 136 -13.89 -7.98 12.38
C ARG A 136 -13.51 -6.49 12.36
N ALA A 137 -14.20 -5.73 11.53
CA ALA A 137 -14.14 -4.28 11.50
C ALA A 137 -15.03 -3.67 12.60
N THR A 138 -14.53 -2.64 13.26
CA THR A 138 -15.26 -1.87 14.28
C THR A 138 -15.29 -0.41 13.86
N LEU A 139 -16.49 0.15 13.73
CA LEU A 139 -16.68 1.54 13.32
C LEU A 139 -16.07 2.48 14.36
N VAL A 140 -15.24 3.41 13.89
CA VAL A 140 -14.67 4.50 14.69
C VAL A 140 -15.55 5.74 14.53
N GLY A 141 -15.84 6.13 13.29
CA GLY A 141 -16.64 7.31 13.01
C GLY A 141 -16.71 7.64 11.51
N PRO A 142 -17.53 8.64 11.15
CA PRO A 142 -17.61 9.12 9.77
C PRO A 142 -16.40 9.98 9.41
N MET A 143 -15.89 9.81 8.18
CA MET A 143 -14.83 10.64 7.63
C MET A 143 -15.32 12.02 7.20
N GLY A 144 -16.59 12.13 6.81
CA GLY A 144 -17.16 13.34 6.18
C GLY A 144 -16.75 13.52 4.71
N LEU A 145 -15.98 12.59 4.16
CA LEU A 145 -15.57 12.49 2.76
C LEU A 145 -15.58 11.01 2.37
N LEU A 146 -15.71 10.70 1.08
CA LEU A 146 -15.66 9.33 0.59
C LEU A 146 -14.20 8.88 0.49
N SER A 147 -13.94 7.60 0.82
CA SER A 147 -12.65 6.98 0.54
C SER A 147 -12.42 6.86 -0.97
N SER A 148 -11.21 7.16 -1.43
CA SER A 148 -10.82 7.02 -2.84
C SER A 148 -10.01 5.76 -3.13
N GLY A 149 -9.48 5.09 -2.11
CA GLY A 149 -8.90 3.75 -2.30
C GLY A 149 -7.71 3.40 -1.43
N ASP A 150 -7.04 4.35 -0.77
CA ASP A 150 -5.94 3.95 0.14
C ASP A 150 -5.69 4.89 1.33
N LEU A 151 -5.01 4.36 2.32
CA LEU A 151 -4.57 4.94 3.57
C LEU A 151 -3.06 4.70 3.76
N ALA A 152 -2.35 5.64 4.39
CA ALA A 152 -0.96 5.43 4.77
C ALA A 152 -0.60 6.18 6.05
N PHE A 153 0.04 5.49 6.98
CA PHE A 153 0.71 6.10 8.12
C PHE A 153 2.13 6.53 7.75
N ASN A 154 2.54 7.69 8.25
CA ASN A 154 3.96 8.02 8.32
C ASN A 154 4.59 7.55 9.65
N ASP A 155 5.91 7.65 9.76
CA ASP A 155 6.67 7.21 10.93
C ASP A 155 6.30 7.98 12.23
N ALA A 156 5.67 9.15 12.10
CA ALA A 156 5.17 9.94 13.22
C ALA A 156 3.75 9.53 13.66
N GLY A 157 3.18 8.48 13.09
CA GLY A 157 1.83 7.99 13.39
C GLY A 157 0.70 8.83 12.80
N GLN A 158 1.01 9.70 11.83
CA GLN A 158 0.00 10.53 11.18
C GLN A 158 -0.60 9.77 10.00
N LEU A 159 -1.92 9.65 9.98
CA LEU A 159 -2.66 8.96 8.94
C LEU A 159 -3.05 9.91 7.80
N TYR A 160 -2.75 9.47 6.59
CA TYR A 160 -3.14 10.11 5.34
C TYR A 160 -4.04 9.18 4.55
N GLY A 161 -4.88 9.73 3.69
CA GLY A 161 -5.69 8.96 2.76
C GLY A 161 -6.03 9.74 1.51
N THR A 162 -6.32 9.02 0.43
CA THR A 162 -6.95 9.61 -0.76
C THR A 162 -8.46 9.63 -0.56
N VAL A 163 -9.05 10.80 -0.74
CA VAL A 163 -10.48 11.05 -0.49
C VAL A 163 -11.09 11.87 -1.60
N ARG A 164 -12.42 11.86 -1.68
CA ARG A 164 -13.18 12.68 -2.62
C ARG A 164 -14.52 13.12 -2.04
N PRO A 165 -15.03 14.32 -2.38
CA PRO A 165 -16.35 14.74 -1.95
C PRO A 165 -17.48 13.95 -2.64
N ASN A 166 -17.24 13.44 -3.85
CA ASN A 166 -18.15 12.55 -4.58
C ASN A 166 -17.39 11.73 -5.65
N LEU A 167 -18.10 10.81 -6.32
CA LEU A 167 -17.50 9.90 -7.31
C LEU A 167 -17.06 10.57 -8.62
N ALA A 168 -17.51 11.81 -8.90
CA ALA A 168 -17.22 12.52 -10.15
C ALA A 168 -16.01 13.47 -10.04
N THR A 169 -15.38 13.57 -8.87
CA THR A 169 -14.27 14.48 -8.60
C THR A 169 -12.93 13.75 -8.54
N SER A 170 -11.86 14.46 -8.92
CA SER A 170 -10.48 14.00 -8.71
C SER A 170 -10.15 13.79 -7.23
N ASP A 171 -9.16 12.94 -7.00
CA ASP A 171 -8.73 12.55 -5.67
C ASP A 171 -8.03 13.72 -4.99
N SER A 172 -8.30 13.88 -3.70
CA SER A 172 -7.61 14.81 -2.81
C SER A 172 -6.85 14.04 -1.75
N LEU A 173 -5.72 14.58 -1.31
CA LEU A 173 -5.03 14.08 -0.13
C LEU A 173 -5.69 14.66 1.12
N ALA A 174 -5.89 13.85 2.15
CA ALA A 174 -6.40 14.30 3.44
C ALA A 174 -5.60 13.72 4.61
N ARG A 175 -5.68 14.39 5.75
CA ARG A 175 -5.34 13.82 7.06
C ARG A 175 -6.57 13.21 7.67
N ILE A 176 -6.42 12.04 8.29
CA ILE A 176 -7.52 11.37 8.99
C ILE A 176 -7.10 11.25 10.44
N ASP A 177 -7.96 11.67 11.36
CA ASP A 177 -7.77 11.44 12.78
C ASP A 177 -8.15 9.98 13.09
N PRO A 178 -7.21 9.10 13.49
CA PRO A 178 -7.51 7.69 13.72
C PRO A 178 -8.41 7.47 14.95
N THR A 179 -8.57 8.47 15.83
CA THR A 179 -9.41 8.37 17.04
C THR A 179 -10.87 8.70 16.76
N THR A 180 -11.13 9.62 15.83
CA THR A 180 -12.49 10.09 15.51
C THR A 180 -12.97 9.66 14.13
N GLY A 181 -12.06 9.24 13.25
CA GLY A 181 -12.29 8.96 11.85
C GLY A 181 -12.38 10.19 10.96
N LYS A 182 -12.38 11.41 11.52
CA LYS A 182 -12.63 12.63 10.76
C LYS A 182 -11.51 12.92 9.76
N ALA A 183 -11.86 13.06 8.49
CA ALA A 183 -10.95 13.50 7.45
C ALA A 183 -10.89 15.04 7.35
N THR A 184 -9.69 15.57 7.15
CA THR A 184 -9.41 16.98 6.87
C THR A 184 -8.62 17.05 5.58
N ALA A 185 -9.24 17.58 4.52
CA ALA A 185 -8.60 17.71 3.21
C ALA A 185 -7.37 18.63 3.30
N ILE A 186 -6.27 18.18 2.69
CA ILE A 186 -5.04 18.96 2.49
C ILE A 186 -5.13 19.71 1.15
N GLY A 187 -5.49 19.00 0.08
CA GLY A 187 -5.64 19.58 -1.25
C GLY A 187 -5.74 18.54 -2.36
N GLY A 188 -6.09 19.00 -3.56
CA GLY A 188 -6.27 18.15 -4.73
C GLY A 188 -4.96 17.56 -5.23
N THR A 189 -4.98 16.29 -5.62
CA THR A 189 -3.80 15.61 -6.19
C THR A 189 -3.55 16.00 -7.64
N GLY A 190 -4.58 16.48 -8.35
CA GLY A 190 -4.56 16.66 -9.80
C GLY A 190 -4.62 15.33 -10.56
N LYS A 191 -4.94 14.23 -9.87
CA LYS A 191 -5.04 12.86 -10.39
C LYS A 191 -6.39 12.25 -9.99
N THR A 192 -6.82 11.26 -10.74
CA THR A 192 -7.91 10.37 -10.35
C THR A 192 -7.33 9.01 -10.01
N ASP A 193 -8.10 8.22 -9.28
CA ASP A 193 -7.83 6.79 -9.10
C ASP A 193 -6.48 6.54 -8.41
N VAL A 194 -6.15 7.36 -7.39
CA VAL A 194 -4.93 7.18 -6.59
C VAL A 194 -5.22 6.11 -5.54
N PHE A 195 -4.98 4.86 -5.94
CA PHE A 195 -5.38 3.65 -5.23
C PHE A 195 -4.29 3.02 -4.38
N ALA A 196 -3.08 3.60 -4.37
CA ALA A 196 -2.09 3.23 -3.37
C ALA A 196 -1.35 4.47 -2.85
N LEU A 197 -0.92 4.41 -1.61
CA LEU A 197 -0.17 5.38 -0.84
C LEU A 197 0.87 4.65 0.00
N LYS A 198 2.11 5.14 0.00
CA LYS A 198 3.15 4.59 0.87
C LYS A 198 4.17 5.65 1.23
N PHE A 199 4.46 5.78 2.53
CA PHE A 199 5.61 6.55 2.98
C PHE A 199 6.92 5.78 2.78
N ARG A 200 7.95 6.50 2.31
CA ARG A 200 9.35 6.10 2.44
C ARG A 200 10.09 7.28 3.07
N GLY A 201 10.41 7.16 4.36
CA GLY A 201 10.86 8.31 5.14
C GLY A 201 9.79 9.41 5.10
N SER A 202 10.18 10.65 4.76
CA SER A 202 9.27 11.78 4.68
C SER A 202 8.48 11.89 3.36
N VAL A 203 8.79 11.05 2.36
CA VAL A 203 8.18 11.14 1.03
C VAL A 203 6.97 10.23 0.96
N LEU A 204 5.81 10.81 0.62
CA LEU A 204 4.60 10.06 0.30
C LEU A 204 4.59 9.73 -1.19
N TYR A 205 4.64 8.44 -1.50
CA TYR A 205 4.42 7.92 -2.83
C TYR A 205 2.96 7.55 -3.02
N GLY A 206 2.50 7.57 -4.27
CA GLY A 206 1.21 6.99 -4.63
C GLY A 206 1.24 6.26 -5.97
N LEU A 207 0.22 5.46 -6.23
CA LEU A 207 0.06 4.71 -7.47
C LEU A 207 -1.35 4.93 -8.01
N THR A 208 -1.47 5.30 -9.28
CA THR A 208 -2.78 5.44 -9.91
C THR A 208 -3.25 4.14 -10.54
N GLY A 209 -4.56 4.03 -10.78
CA GLY A 209 -5.14 2.91 -11.54
C GLY A 209 -4.57 2.74 -12.96
N ARG A 210 -3.97 3.80 -13.52
CA ARG A 210 -3.30 3.76 -14.83
C ARG A 210 -1.81 3.40 -14.74
N GLY A 211 -1.33 3.05 -13.55
CA GLY A 211 0.05 2.63 -13.32
C GLY A 211 1.06 3.76 -13.18
N GLN A 212 0.62 5.00 -12.93
CA GLN A 212 1.53 6.12 -12.66
C GLN A 212 2.02 6.04 -11.23
N VAL A 213 3.34 5.95 -11.01
CA VAL A 213 3.96 6.16 -9.70
C VAL A 213 4.14 7.66 -9.50
N LEU A 214 3.68 8.14 -8.36
CA LEU A 214 3.64 9.55 -7.99
C LEU A 214 4.44 9.81 -6.70
N THR A 215 4.90 11.04 -6.51
CA THR A 215 5.08 11.61 -5.18
C THR A 215 3.95 12.61 -4.91
N LEU A 216 3.51 12.70 -3.65
CA LEU A 216 2.49 13.64 -3.21
C LEU A 216 3.06 14.61 -2.18
N ASN A 217 2.82 15.89 -2.38
CA ASN A 217 3.17 16.91 -1.39
C ASN A 217 2.19 16.85 -0.21
N THR A 218 2.69 16.59 1.00
CA THR A 218 1.84 16.41 2.20
C THR A 218 1.30 17.71 2.80
N SER A 219 1.69 18.89 2.30
CA SER A 219 1.14 20.18 2.69
C SER A 219 0.16 20.77 1.67
N THR A 220 0.23 20.36 0.39
CA THR A 220 -0.65 20.89 -0.67
C THR A 220 -1.51 19.83 -1.36
N GLY A 221 -1.19 18.54 -1.20
CA GLY A 221 -1.81 17.42 -1.90
C GLY A 221 -1.30 17.19 -3.33
N ALA A 222 -0.62 18.16 -3.94
CA ALA A 222 -0.23 18.11 -5.35
C ALA A 222 0.67 16.90 -5.67
N ALA A 223 0.33 16.18 -6.76
CA ALA A 223 1.10 15.03 -7.22
C ALA A 223 2.15 15.41 -8.29
N THR A 224 3.30 14.74 -8.25
CA THR A 224 4.33 14.76 -9.29
C THR A 224 4.55 13.34 -9.80
N VAL A 225 4.52 13.14 -11.12
CA VAL A 225 4.78 11.81 -11.71
C VAL A 225 6.26 11.48 -11.61
N VAL A 226 6.57 10.28 -11.11
CA VAL A 226 7.93 9.74 -11.00
C VAL A 226 8.23 8.84 -12.20
N ARG A 227 7.35 7.87 -12.47
CA ARG A 227 7.49 6.89 -13.56
C ARG A 227 6.15 6.22 -13.87
N GLU A 228 6.14 5.45 -14.96
CA GLU A 228 5.03 4.58 -15.34
C GLU A 228 5.44 3.11 -15.16
N THR A 229 4.55 2.31 -14.57
CA THR A 229 4.75 0.86 -14.37
C THR A 229 4.48 0.05 -15.63
N GLY A 230 3.64 0.55 -16.53
CA GLY A 230 3.09 -0.22 -17.66
C GLY A 230 2.01 -1.22 -17.24
N LEU A 231 1.64 -1.26 -15.96
CA LEU A 231 0.55 -2.07 -15.42
C LEU A 231 -0.69 -1.20 -15.21
N SER A 232 -1.87 -1.83 -15.19
CA SER A 232 -3.11 -1.19 -14.76
C SER A 232 -3.54 -1.78 -13.42
N PHE A 233 -3.93 -0.91 -12.50
CA PHE A 233 -4.40 -1.27 -11.17
C PHE A 233 -5.88 -0.98 -11.07
N THR A 234 -6.65 -1.99 -10.68
CA THR A 234 -8.05 -1.81 -10.35
C THR A 234 -8.15 -1.61 -8.83
N GLY A 235 -8.16 -0.36 -8.38
CA GLY A 235 -8.86 -0.05 -7.14
C GLY A 235 -10.34 -0.29 -7.39
N LEU A 236 -11.02 -0.96 -6.47
CA LEU A 236 -12.43 -1.38 -6.58
C LEU A 236 -13.31 -0.53 -7.51
N GLN A 237 -13.95 -1.18 -8.48
CA GLN A 237 -15.33 -0.84 -8.85
C GLN A 237 -16.29 -1.45 -7.82
#